data_AF-A0A4Y8CPJ0-F1
#
_entry.id   AF-A0A4Y8CPJ0-F1
#
_cell.length_a   1.000
_cell.length_b   1.000
_cell.length_c   1.000
_cell.angle_alpha   90.00
_cell.angle_beta   90.00
_cell.angle_gamma   90.00
#
_symmetry.space_group_name_H-M   'P 1'
#
loop_
_entity.id
_entity.type
_entity.pdbx_description
1 polymer ?
#
loop_
_entity_poly.entity_id
_entity_poly.type
_entity_poly.pdbx_seq_one_letter_code
_entity_poly.pdbx_strand_id
1 'polypeptide(L)'
;MNIAKKELFVAWFFLIAAIVFEVLGTSFLKMENQILGYIFMALFIAFSYFFMGKAIKKIQIGIAYAVWELLGIILILLVSFIVFKE
;
A
#
# COMPACT_ATOMS: atom_id res chain seq x y z
N MET A 1 21.91 -3.08 -18.76
CA MET A 1 21.21 -2.22 -17.79
C MET A 1 22.03 -2.17 -16.50
N ASN A 2 22.35 -0.99 -15.98
CA ASN A 2 23.21 -0.82 -14.79
C ASN A 2 22.55 -1.43 -13.54
N ILE A 3 23.31 -2.13 -12.69
CA ILE A 3 22.82 -2.84 -11.49
C ILE A 3 22.03 -1.88 -10.59
N ALA A 4 22.51 -0.65 -10.42
CA ALA A 4 21.81 0.39 -9.65
C ALA A 4 20.41 0.74 -10.19
N LYS A 5 20.22 0.76 -11.52
CA LYS A 5 18.90 0.99 -12.13
C LYS A 5 17.94 -0.15 -11.86
N LYS A 6 18.44 -1.40 -11.87
CA LYS A 6 17.64 -2.59 -11.56
C LYS A 6 17.15 -2.55 -10.12
N GLU A 7 18.01 -2.21 -9.17
CA GLU A 7 17.63 -2.11 -7.75
C GLU A 7 16.61 -1.01 -7.49
N LEU A 8 16.76 0.14 -8.15
CA LEU A 8 15.77 1.21 -8.05
C LEU A 8 14.41 0.77 -8.57
N PHE A 9 14.37 0.07 -9.71
CA PHE A 9 13.13 -0.47 -10.27
C PHE A 9 12.45 -1.46 -9.30
N VAL A 10 13.22 -2.33 -8.65
CA VAL A 10 12.70 -3.25 -7.63
C VAL A 10 12.14 -2.50 -6.41
N ALA A 11 12.75 -1.38 -6.01
CA ALA A 11 12.22 -0.57 -4.92
C ALA A 11 10.86 0.07 -5.25
N TRP A 12 10.67 0.55 -6.48
CA TRP A 12 9.37 1.03 -6.95
C TRP A 12 8.31 -0.07 -7.02
N PHE A 13 8.70 -1.29 -7.39
CA PHE A 13 7.80 -2.44 -7.33
C PHE A 13 7.34 -2.73 -5.89
N PHE A 14 8.24 -2.66 -4.92
CA PHE A 14 7.86 -2.77 -3.50
C PHE A 14 6.95 -1.63 -3.05
N LEU A 15 7.15 -0.42 -3.54
CA LEU A 15 6.26 0.70 -3.21
C LEU A 15 4.84 0.48 -3.74
N ILE A 16 4.71 0.01 -4.99
CA ILE A 16 3.40 -0.36 -5.57
C ILE A 16 2.75 -1.49 -4.76
N ALA A 17 3.51 -2.52 -4.38
CA ALA A 17 3.01 -3.58 -3.52
C ALA A 17 2.50 -3.03 -2.18
N ALA A 18 3.24 -2.11 -1.54
CA ALA A 18 2.81 -1.47 -0.30
C ALA A 18 1.46 -0.78 -0.43
N ILE A 19 1.25 -0.02 -1.52
CA ILE A 19 -0.03 0.64 -1.82
C ILE A 19 -1.16 -0.39 -1.98
N VAL A 20 -0.94 -1.47 -2.72
CA VAL A 20 -1.98 -2.51 -2.92
C VAL A 20 -2.38 -3.13 -1.59
N PHE A 21 -1.43 -3.46 -0.72
CA PHE A 21 -1.72 -4.01 0.60
C PHE A 21 -2.47 -3.02 1.51
N GLU A 22 -2.17 -1.72 1.42
CA GLU A 22 -2.89 -0.68 2.14
C GLU A 22 -4.36 -0.59 1.69
N VAL A 23 -4.60 -0.53 0.39
CA VAL A 23 -5.96 -0.45 -0.19
C VAL A 23 -6.76 -1.69 0.19
N LEU A 24 -6.16 -2.88 0.17
CA LEU A 24 -6.80 -4.11 0.64
C LEU A 24 -7.11 -4.04 2.13
N GLY A 25 -6.14 -3.62 2.96
CA GLY A 25 -6.30 -3.52 4.41
C GLY A 25 -7.43 -2.57 4.81
N THR A 26 -7.49 -1.39 4.18
CA THR A 26 -8.55 -0.40 4.44
C THR A 26 -9.91 -0.88 3.94
N SER A 27 -9.96 -1.64 2.84
CA SER A 27 -11.21 -2.26 2.35
C SER A 27 -11.83 -3.23 3.36
N PHE A 28 -11.01 -3.97 4.13
CA PHE A 28 -11.52 -4.91 5.14
C PHE A 28 -12.19 -4.22 6.34
N LEU A 29 -12.01 -2.91 6.53
CA LEU A 29 -12.74 -2.15 7.55
C LEU A 29 -14.25 -2.12 7.30
N LYS A 30 -14.70 -2.39 6.07
CA LYS A 30 -16.11 -2.46 5.69
C LYS A 30 -16.76 -3.83 5.94
N MET A 31 -16.01 -4.82 6.43
CA MET A 31 -16.58 -6.14 6.75
C MET A 31 -17.64 -6.05 7.85
N GLU A 32 -18.74 -6.79 7.69
CA GLU A 32 -19.80 -6.88 8.71
C GLU A 32 -19.28 -7.38 10.06
N ASN A 33 -18.41 -8.41 10.02
CA ASN A 33 -17.71 -8.87 11.22
C ASN A 33 -16.51 -7.98 11.51
N GLN A 34 -16.71 -6.99 12.38
CA GLN A 34 -15.70 -5.99 12.72
C GLN A 34 -14.42 -6.58 13.29
N ILE A 35 -14.50 -7.61 14.14
CA ILE A 35 -13.32 -8.24 14.75
C ILE A 35 -12.44 -8.86 13.65
N LEU A 36 -13.06 -9.61 12.75
CA LEU A 36 -12.35 -10.22 11.63
C LEU A 36 -11.81 -9.16 10.65
N GLY A 37 -12.59 -8.10 10.40
CA GLY A 37 -12.18 -6.95 9.61
C GLY A 37 -10.93 -6.26 10.16
N TYR A 38 -10.87 -6.02 11.47
CA TYR A 38 -9.70 -5.44 12.14
C TYR A 38 -8.48 -6.36 12.08
N ILE A 39 -8.67 -7.68 12.23
CA ILE A 39 -7.57 -8.66 12.11
C ILE A 39 -6.98 -8.61 10.69
N PHE A 40 -7.83 -8.65 9.66
CA PHE A 40 -7.35 -8.56 8.28
C PHE A 40 -6.72 -7.20 8.00
N MET A 41 -7.37 -6.10 8.37
CA MET A 41 -6.81 -4.76 8.22
C MET A 41 -5.40 -4.69 8.83
N ALA A 42 -5.21 -5.18 10.06
CA ALA A 42 -3.92 -5.14 10.75
C ALA A 42 -2.86 -5.96 10.01
N LEU A 43 -3.23 -7.16 9.53
CA LEU A 43 -2.36 -8.02 8.75
C LEU A 43 -1.91 -7.36 7.44
N PHE A 44 -2.86 -6.79 6.68
CA PHE A 44 -2.58 -6.16 5.39
C PHE A 44 -1.78 -4.86 5.55
N ILE A 45 -2.08 -4.04 6.56
CA ILE A 45 -1.29 -2.84 6.87
C ILE A 45 0.13 -3.22 7.31
N ALA A 46 0.30 -4.28 8.11
CA ALA A 46 1.65 -4.77 8.46
C ALA A 46 2.45 -5.18 7.21
N PHE A 47 1.82 -5.86 6.25
CA PHE A 47 2.46 -6.16 4.97
C PHE A 47 2.77 -4.92 4.14
N SER A 48 1.87 -3.92 4.12
CA SER A 48 2.12 -2.64 3.46
C SER A 48 3.39 -1.98 3.99
N TYR A 49 3.50 -1.84 5.32
CA TYR A 49 4.69 -1.26 5.96
C TYR A 49 5.95 -2.12 5.76
N PHE A 50 5.83 -3.45 5.69
CA PHE A 50 6.96 -4.32 5.37
C PHE A 50 7.52 -4.05 3.96
N PHE A 51 6.65 -3.87 2.96
CA PHE A 51 7.08 -3.53 1.61
C PHE A 51 7.59 -2.08 1.50
N MET A 52 6.93 -1.14 2.17
CA MET A 52 7.40 0.24 2.29
C MET A 52 8.82 0.28 2.86
N GLY A 53 9.08 -0.47 3.93
CA GLY A 53 10.41 -0.60 4.54
C GLY A 53 11.49 -1.09 3.59
N LYS A 54 11.13 -1.89 2.56
CA LYS A 54 12.05 -2.29 1.49
C LYS A 54 12.24 -1.20 0.43
N ALA A 55 11.18 -0.48 0.08
CA ALA A 55 11.21 0.61 -0.91
C ALA A 55 12.11 1.77 -0.45
N ILE A 56 11.97 2.20 0.81
CA ILE A 56 12.72 3.33 1.37
C ILE A 56 14.23 3.08 1.50
N LYS A 57 14.71 1.84 1.31
CA LYS A 57 16.16 1.56 1.25
C LYS A 57 16.84 2.15 0.01
N LYS A 58 16.06 2.50 -1.02
CA LYS A 58 16.55 3.03 -2.30
C LYS A 58 15.83 4.30 -2.72
N ILE A 59 14.61 4.52 -2.25
CA ILE A 59 13.83 5.73 -2.48
C ILE A 59 13.94 6.64 -1.26
N GLN A 60 14.07 7.94 -1.46
CA GLN A 60 14.05 8.90 -0.34
C GLN A 60 12.73 8.77 0.41
N ILE A 61 12.79 8.74 1.75
CA ILE A 61 11.62 8.51 2.61
C ILE A 61 10.48 9.47 2.31
N GLY A 62 10.75 10.77 2.14
CA GLY A 62 9.73 11.77 1.83
C GLY A 62 9.00 11.50 0.50
N ILE A 63 9.73 11.05 -0.53
CA ILE A 63 9.14 10.70 -1.83
C ILE A 63 8.28 9.44 -1.68
N ALA A 64 8.80 8.41 -1.01
CA ALA A 64 8.08 7.16 -0.83
C ALA A 64 6.76 7.37 -0.06
N TYR A 65 6.79 8.12 1.05
CA TYR A 65 5.59 8.46 1.81
C TYR A 65 4.61 9.33 1.02
N ALA A 66 5.08 10.36 0.31
CA ALA A 66 4.21 11.19 -0.50
C ALA A 66 3.49 10.37 -1.58
N VAL A 67 4.20 9.49 -2.28
CA VAL A 67 3.60 8.64 -3.31
C VAL A 67 2.64 7.62 -2.70
N TRP A 68 3.03 6.97 -1.60
CA TRP A 68 2.20 5.96 -0.94
C TRP A 68 0.88 6.55 -0.46
N GLU A 69 0.92 7.67 0.27
CA GLU A 69 -0.28 8.33 0.79
C GLU A 69 -1.16 8.91 -0.34
N LEU A 70 -0.57 9.61 -1.31
CA LEU A 70 -1.33 10.26 -2.39
C LEU A 70 -1.93 9.26 -3.38
N LEU A 71 -1.20 8.22 -3.78
CA LEU A 71 -1.77 7.19 -4.65
C LEU A 71 -2.66 6.22 -3.88
N GLY A 72 -2.32 5.91 -2.63
CA GLY A 72 -3.12 5.10 -1.73
C GLY A 72 -4.52 5.68 -1.58
N ILE A 73 -4.63 6.97 -1.22
CA ILE A 73 -5.94 7.60 -1.05
C ILE A 73 -6.75 7.66 -2.34
N ILE A 74 -6.12 7.92 -3.50
CA ILE A 74 -6.81 7.90 -4.80
C ILE A 74 -7.38 6.50 -5.09
N LEU A 75 -6.62 5.44 -4.83
CA LEU A 75 -7.07 4.07 -5.05
C LEU A 75 -8.14 3.64 -4.04
N ILE A 76 -8.01 4.04 -2.78
CA ILE A 76 -9.04 3.82 -1.76
C ILE A 76 -10.35 4.49 -2.20
N LEU A 77 -10.30 5.74 -2.67
CA LEU A 77 -11.48 6.44 -3.18
C LEU A 77 -12.10 5.72 -4.39
N LEU A 78 -11.29 5.23 -5.33
CA LEU A 78 -11.77 4.45 -6.47
C LEU A 78 -12.44 3.13 -6.02
N VAL A 79 -11.86 2.43 -5.04
CA VAL A 79 -12.46 1.22 -4.47
C VAL A 79 -13.76 1.54 -3.75
N SER A 80 -13.82 2.62 -2.97
CA SER A 80 -15.05 3.11 -2.35
C SER A 80 -16.16 3.34 -3.38
N PHE A 81 -15.85 4.02 -4.47
CA PHE A 81 -16.84 4.30 -5.51
C PHE A 81 -17.28 3.05 -6.29
N ILE A 82 -16.35 2.17 -6.66
CA ILE A 82 -16.64 1.03 -7.55
C ILE A 82 -17.20 -0.17 -6.78
N VAL A 83 -16.59 -0.52 -5.65
CA VAL A 83 -16.89 -1.74 -4.89
C VAL A 83 -17.96 -1.46 -3.85
N PHE A 84 -17.79 -0.40 -3.05
CA PHE A 84 -18.70 -0.06 -1.97
C PHE A 84 -19.86 0.84 -2.42
N LYS A 85 -19.78 1.44 -3.61
CA LYS A 85 -20.78 2.34 -4.20
C LYS A 85 -21.09 3.55 -3.30
N GLU A 86 -20.03 4.09 -2.70
CA GLU A 86 -20.04 5.29 -1.85
C GLU A 86 -19.48 6.52 -2.58
#